data_AF-A0A0D0DDK4-F1
#
_entry.id   AF-A0A0D0DDK4-F1
#
_cell.length_a   1.000
_cell.length_b   1.000
_cell.length_c   1.000
_cell.angle_alpha   90.00
_cell.angle_beta   90.00
_cell.angle_gamma   90.00
#
_symmetry.space_group_name_H-M   'P 1'
#
loop_
_entity.id
_entity.type
_entity.pdbx_description
1 polymer ?
#
loop_
_entity_poly.entity_id
_entity_poly.type
_entity_poly.pdbx_seq_one_letter_code
_entity_poly.pdbx_strand_id
1 'polypeptide(L)'
;MQFLVIVISSGVDSLDREVIVPFIDAVGDRVMEPCLNNLSPLCEVFLVCLATVNRCKPGFSFGKASVVSDCDAVWHIGRRGKSDNLFVVSAFCLYIASGPPSVEPLTYLEALDHLLDAMLLICSHRYHSDDEPLGLIIIPTICDALSHLLKHNDDNTSAYIRTNPKLLALRNVLQSLRPNETSVNDRYFTLLRRRLTSTAAGLLRQMDSNYDGGAHVRIAASAISENPSGPGHELMFCRLNGTSHLLFVPGTSE
;
A
#
# COMPACT_ATOMS: atom_id res chain seq x y z
N MET A 1 15.24 5.73 -10.91
CA MET A 1 14.13 6.60 -11.37
C MET A 1 13.94 6.57 -12.89
N GLN A 2 14.92 6.93 -13.73
CA GLN A 2 14.75 6.94 -15.20
C GLN A 2 14.33 5.58 -15.79
N PHE A 3 14.88 4.47 -15.30
CA PHE A 3 14.47 3.12 -15.75
C PHE A 3 13.00 2.80 -15.43
N LEU A 4 12.50 3.25 -14.28
CA LEU A 4 11.14 2.99 -13.84
C LEU A 4 10.13 3.87 -14.60
N VAL A 5 10.53 5.09 -14.95
CA VAL A 5 9.82 5.94 -15.91
C VAL A 5 9.74 5.23 -17.26
N ILE A 6 10.84 4.64 -17.75
CA ILE A 6 10.84 3.89 -19.01
C ILE A 6 9.89 2.68 -18.92
N VAL A 7 9.93 1.91 -17.83
CA VAL A 7 9.02 0.76 -17.61
C VAL A 7 7.55 1.19 -17.63
N ILE A 8 7.20 2.30 -16.99
CA ILE A 8 5.83 2.84 -16.95
C ILE A 8 5.42 3.45 -18.29
N SER A 9 6.30 4.23 -18.92
CA SER A 9 6.01 4.99 -20.15
C SER A 9 6.03 4.15 -21.42
N SER A 10 6.79 3.05 -21.46
CA SER A 10 6.87 2.17 -22.64
C SER A 10 5.73 1.15 -22.72
N GLY A 11 4.97 0.98 -21.62
CA GLY A 11 4.08 -0.15 -21.42
C GLY A 11 4.87 -1.42 -21.07
N VAL A 12 4.40 -2.19 -20.11
CA VAL A 12 5.09 -3.41 -19.65
C VAL A 12 5.20 -4.46 -20.76
N ASP A 13 4.36 -4.36 -21.80
CA ASP A 13 4.34 -5.25 -22.96
C ASP A 13 5.61 -5.17 -23.82
N SER A 14 6.29 -4.02 -23.85
CA SER A 14 7.56 -3.87 -24.58
C SER A 14 8.78 -4.32 -23.78
N LEU A 15 8.62 -4.71 -22.52
CA LEU A 15 9.73 -5.14 -21.67
C LEU A 15 10.04 -6.61 -21.93
N ASP A 16 11.22 -6.82 -22.49
CA ASP A 16 11.81 -8.15 -22.64
C ASP A 16 12.03 -8.78 -21.25
N ARG A 17 11.47 -9.99 -21.08
CA ARG A 17 11.59 -10.78 -19.86
C ARG A 17 13.06 -11.05 -19.52
N GLU A 18 13.89 -11.26 -20.54
CA GLU A 18 15.32 -11.54 -20.39
C GLU A 18 16.10 -10.36 -19.82
N VAL A 19 15.58 -9.13 -19.96
CA VAL A 19 16.20 -7.91 -19.44
C VAL A 19 15.65 -7.53 -18.08
N ILE A 20 14.32 -7.62 -17.89
CA ILE A 20 13.67 -7.11 -16.68
C ILE A 20 13.86 -8.00 -15.46
N VAL A 21 13.84 -9.32 -15.63
CA VAL A 21 13.96 -10.27 -14.50
C VAL A 21 15.34 -10.15 -13.85
N PRO A 22 16.47 -10.22 -14.58
CA PRO A 22 17.79 -10.08 -13.95
C PRO A 22 18.01 -8.72 -13.29
N PHE A 23 17.42 -7.65 -13.87
CA PHE A 23 17.49 -6.33 -13.26
C PHE A 23 16.74 -6.28 -11.92
N ILE A 24 15.49 -6.78 -11.88
CA ILE A 24 14.69 -6.80 -10.66
C ILE A 24 15.35 -7.71 -9.62
N ASP A 25 15.90 -8.86 -10.02
CA ASP A 25 16.64 -9.75 -9.12
C ASP A 25 17.86 -9.07 -8.52
N ALA A 26 18.69 -8.42 -9.34
CA ALA A 26 19.88 -7.70 -8.85
C ALA A 26 19.52 -6.56 -7.89
N VAL A 27 18.42 -5.83 -8.14
CA VAL A 27 17.91 -4.81 -7.21
C VAL A 27 17.36 -5.46 -5.94
N GLY A 28 16.62 -6.56 -6.06
CA GLY A 28 16.08 -7.33 -4.95
C GLY A 28 17.18 -7.83 -4.01
N ASP A 29 18.19 -8.51 -4.55
CA ASP A 29 19.39 -8.97 -3.82
C ASP A 29 20.03 -7.82 -3.05
N ARG A 30 20.21 -6.68 -3.72
CA ARG A 30 20.83 -5.49 -3.12
C ARG A 30 19.99 -4.91 -2.00
N VAL A 31 18.67 -4.90 -2.15
CA VAL A 31 17.75 -4.36 -1.14
C VAL A 31 17.62 -5.31 0.06
N MET A 32 17.83 -6.61 -0.13
CA MET A 32 17.81 -7.61 0.94
C MET A 32 19.09 -7.66 1.78
N GLU A 33 20.20 -7.10 1.30
CA GLU A 33 21.46 -7.06 2.07
C GLU A 33 21.25 -6.40 3.46
N PRO A 34 21.55 -7.10 4.57
CA PRO A 34 21.30 -6.63 5.94
C PRO A 34 22.03 -5.33 6.31
N CYS A 35 23.17 -5.07 5.67
CA CYS A 35 24.18 -4.11 6.14
C CYS A 35 24.01 -2.68 5.60
N LEU A 36 23.04 -2.43 4.73
CA LEU A 36 22.93 -1.16 4.01
C LEU A 36 21.92 -0.24 4.69
N ASN A 37 22.43 0.68 5.50
CA ASN A 37 21.66 1.80 6.02
C ASN A 37 21.36 2.76 4.85
N ASN A 38 20.10 3.23 4.72
CA ASN A 38 19.61 4.19 3.70
C ASN A 38 19.23 3.64 2.31
N LEU A 39 18.70 2.42 2.24
CA LEU A 39 18.14 1.88 0.99
C LEU A 39 16.73 2.37 0.64
N SER A 40 16.14 3.30 1.39
CA SER A 40 14.75 3.72 1.19
C SER A 40 14.37 4.04 -0.25
N PRO A 41 15.19 4.77 -1.05
CA PRO A 41 14.87 5.03 -2.46
C PRO A 41 14.90 3.76 -3.33
N LEU A 42 15.78 2.80 -3.01
CA LEU A 42 15.84 1.53 -3.73
C LEU A 42 14.66 0.63 -3.36
N CYS A 43 14.26 0.59 -2.09
CA CYS A 43 13.04 -0.10 -1.64
C CYS A 43 11.80 0.45 -2.35
N GLU A 44 11.66 1.78 -2.38
CA GLU A 44 10.55 2.48 -3.06
C GLU A 44 10.48 2.05 -4.54
N VAL A 45 11.58 2.22 -5.27
CA VAL A 45 11.68 1.89 -6.70
C VAL A 45 11.40 0.40 -6.94
N PHE A 46 11.95 -0.48 -6.11
CA PHE A 46 11.74 -1.93 -6.23
C PHE A 46 10.27 -2.31 -6.06
N LEU A 47 9.61 -1.84 -5.00
CA LEU A 47 8.21 -2.16 -4.71
C LEU A 47 7.26 -1.62 -5.78
N VAL A 48 7.50 -0.41 -6.27
CA VAL A 48 6.71 0.15 -7.38
C VAL A 48 6.90 -0.67 -8.65
N CYS A 49 8.14 -1.06 -8.99
CA CYS A 49 8.41 -1.91 -10.14
C CYS A 49 7.59 -3.20 -10.08
N LEU A 50 7.63 -3.89 -8.93
CA LEU A 50 6.89 -5.13 -8.73
C LEU A 50 5.38 -4.92 -8.85
N ALA A 51 4.85 -3.88 -8.21
CA ALA A 51 3.44 -3.55 -8.29
C ALA A 51 2.98 -3.26 -9.74
N THR A 52 3.83 -2.58 -10.51
CA THR A 52 3.58 -2.27 -11.92
C THR A 52 3.56 -3.54 -12.76
N VAL A 53 4.54 -4.43 -12.57
CA VAL A 53 4.58 -5.72 -13.27
C VAL A 53 3.36 -6.56 -12.93
N ASN A 54 3.00 -6.69 -11.65
CA ASN A 54 1.82 -7.44 -11.21
C ASN A 54 0.52 -6.93 -11.84
N ARG A 55 0.36 -5.61 -11.94
CA ARG A 55 -0.82 -4.98 -12.52
C ARG A 55 -0.90 -5.09 -14.04
N CYS A 56 0.21 -4.85 -14.73
CA CYS A 56 0.23 -4.84 -16.19
C CYS A 56 0.32 -6.24 -16.79
N LYS A 57 0.93 -7.20 -16.07
CA LYS A 57 1.04 -8.61 -16.49
C LYS A 57 0.63 -9.56 -15.37
N PRO A 58 -0.68 -9.68 -15.08
CA PRO A 58 -1.17 -10.68 -14.13
C PRO A 58 -0.70 -12.08 -14.52
N GLY A 59 -0.13 -12.82 -13.57
CA GLY A 59 0.43 -14.16 -13.82
C GLY A 59 1.87 -14.17 -14.37
N PHE A 60 2.52 -13.01 -14.50
CA PHE A 60 3.96 -12.96 -14.77
C PHE A 60 4.73 -13.67 -13.66
N SER A 61 5.48 -14.71 -14.03
CA SER A 61 6.32 -15.45 -13.08
C SER A 61 7.78 -15.00 -13.25
N PHE A 62 8.32 -14.44 -12.18
CA PHE A 62 9.76 -14.41 -11.96
C PHE A 62 10.17 -15.85 -11.65
N GLY A 63 11.13 -16.43 -12.37
CA GLY A 63 11.45 -17.87 -12.23
C GLY A 63 11.78 -18.25 -10.78
N LYS A 64 11.69 -19.54 -10.41
CA LYS A 64 11.79 -20.00 -9.00
C LYS A 64 13.04 -19.56 -8.23
N ALA A 65 14.13 -19.22 -8.93
CA ALA A 65 15.37 -18.76 -8.31
C ALA A 65 15.41 -17.24 -8.06
N SER A 66 14.41 -16.50 -8.54
CA SER A 66 14.29 -15.06 -8.37
C SER A 66 13.98 -14.71 -6.92
N VAL A 67 14.65 -13.67 -6.41
CA VAL A 67 14.34 -13.07 -5.10
C VAL A 67 12.88 -12.66 -4.97
N VAL A 68 12.24 -12.26 -6.08
CA VAL A 68 10.83 -11.86 -6.13
C VAL A 68 9.89 -13.04 -5.92
N SER A 69 10.37 -14.28 -6.08
CA SER A 69 9.59 -15.48 -5.78
C SER A 69 9.34 -15.64 -4.28
N ASP A 70 10.22 -15.08 -3.43
CA ASP A 70 10.03 -15.05 -1.98
C ASP A 70 9.17 -13.84 -1.60
N CYS A 71 7.87 -14.09 -1.51
CA CYS A 71 6.89 -13.05 -1.22
C CYS A 71 7.07 -12.47 0.20
N ASP A 72 7.42 -13.30 1.17
CA ASP A 72 7.66 -12.84 2.54
C ASP A 72 8.86 -11.89 2.61
N ALA A 73 9.92 -12.19 1.88
CA ALA A 73 11.09 -11.32 1.78
C ALA A 73 10.75 -9.97 1.12
N VAL A 74 9.92 -9.94 0.07
CA VAL A 74 9.44 -8.68 -0.54
C VAL A 74 8.58 -7.87 0.43
N TRP A 75 7.68 -8.53 1.18
CA TRP A 75 6.88 -7.85 2.20
C TRP A 75 7.75 -7.33 3.35
N HIS A 76 8.80 -8.05 3.72
CA HIS A 76 9.78 -7.57 4.69
C HIS A 76 10.49 -6.30 4.20
N ILE A 77 10.83 -6.18 2.91
CA ILE A 77 11.40 -4.95 2.33
C ILE A 77 10.46 -3.75 2.55
N GLY A 78 9.17 -3.92 2.26
CA GLY A 78 8.15 -2.89 2.47
C GLY A 78 8.03 -2.39 3.90
N ARG A 79 8.36 -3.25 4.88
CA ARG A 79 8.27 -2.97 6.32
C ARG A 79 9.63 -2.66 6.97
N ARG A 80 10.73 -2.79 6.24
CA ARG A 80 12.09 -2.59 6.77
C ARG A 80 12.35 -1.13 7.15
N GLY A 81 11.61 -0.20 6.56
CA GLY A 81 11.58 1.20 6.96
C GLY A 81 10.74 1.43 8.21
N LYS A 82 11.03 2.49 8.96
CA LYS A 82 10.10 3.02 9.96
C LYS A 82 8.81 3.47 9.26
N SER A 83 7.67 3.37 9.95
CA SER A 83 6.37 3.81 9.45
C SER A 83 6.27 5.32 9.18
N ASP A 84 7.32 6.09 9.52
CA ASP A 84 7.49 7.51 9.20
C ASP A 84 8.03 7.75 7.78
N ASN A 85 8.56 6.71 7.10
CA ASN A 85 9.05 6.83 5.73
C ASN A 85 7.89 6.68 4.73
N LEU A 86 7.22 7.79 4.48
CA LEU A 86 6.01 7.84 3.66
C LEU A 86 6.19 7.38 2.21
N PHE A 87 7.40 7.48 1.65
CA PHE A 87 7.68 6.99 0.29
C PHE A 87 7.65 5.46 0.22
N VAL A 88 8.36 4.81 1.16
CA VAL A 88 8.38 3.33 1.22
C VAL A 88 7.00 2.81 1.59
N VAL A 89 6.30 3.45 2.53
CA VAL A 89 4.91 3.11 2.89
C VAL A 89 4.01 3.19 1.65
N SER A 90 4.06 4.29 0.90
CA SER A 90 3.25 4.46 -0.32
C SER A 90 3.55 3.38 -1.37
N ALA A 91 4.82 3.10 -1.62
CA ALA A 91 5.24 2.05 -2.56
C ALA A 91 4.78 0.66 -2.11
N PHE A 92 4.83 0.39 -0.80
CA PHE A 92 4.36 -0.85 -0.22
C PHE A 92 2.84 -1.00 -0.29
N CYS A 93 2.07 0.06 -0.04
CA CYS A 93 0.62 0.07 -0.24
C CYS A 93 0.25 -0.26 -1.69
N LEU A 94 0.97 0.32 -2.65
CA LEU A 94 0.80 0.05 -4.07
C LEU A 94 1.09 -1.43 -4.39
N TYR A 95 2.18 -1.97 -3.85
CA TYR A 95 2.49 -3.38 -3.99
C TYR A 95 1.39 -4.29 -3.42
N ILE A 96 0.88 -4.02 -2.21
CA ILE A 96 -0.25 -4.77 -1.62
C ILE A 96 -1.50 -4.65 -2.50
N ALA A 97 -1.84 -3.45 -2.98
CA ALA A 97 -3.00 -3.22 -3.83
C ALA A 97 -2.88 -3.83 -5.23
N SER A 98 -1.67 -4.26 -5.64
CA SER A 98 -1.46 -4.98 -6.91
C SER A 98 -1.95 -6.44 -6.87
N GLY A 99 -2.37 -6.93 -5.69
CA GLY A 99 -2.77 -8.32 -5.50
C GLY A 99 -1.58 -9.29 -5.54
N PRO A 100 -0.55 -9.09 -4.68
CA PRO A 100 0.62 -9.94 -4.67
C PRO A 100 0.25 -11.37 -4.20
N PRO A 101 1.14 -12.35 -4.40
CA PRO A 101 0.89 -13.72 -3.96
C PRO A 101 0.67 -13.82 -2.45
N SER A 102 0.06 -14.92 -2.02
CA SER A 102 -0.17 -15.21 -0.60
C SER A 102 1.13 -15.24 0.17
N VAL A 103 1.12 -14.68 1.37
CA VAL A 103 2.24 -14.63 2.33
C VAL A 103 1.89 -15.37 3.61
N GLU A 104 2.88 -15.59 4.47
CA GLU A 104 2.63 -16.16 5.79
C GLU A 104 1.74 -15.24 6.64
N PRO A 105 0.86 -15.81 7.49
CA PRO A 105 -0.04 -15.03 8.36
C PRO A 105 0.70 -14.02 9.24
N LEU A 106 1.90 -14.35 9.72
CA LEU A 106 2.69 -13.43 10.54
C LEU A 106 3.12 -12.21 9.73
N THR A 107 3.71 -12.40 8.55
CA THR A 107 4.11 -11.33 7.63
C THR A 107 2.92 -10.44 7.27
N TYR A 108 1.75 -11.05 7.08
CA TYR A 108 0.50 -10.36 6.82
C TYR A 108 0.10 -9.40 7.94
N LEU A 109 0.12 -9.90 9.19
CA LEU A 109 -0.23 -9.12 10.37
C LEU A 109 0.79 -8.00 10.62
N GLU A 110 2.08 -8.26 10.41
CA GLU A 110 3.11 -7.24 10.55
C GLU A 110 2.96 -6.12 9.51
N ALA A 111 2.53 -6.45 8.28
CA ALA A 111 2.22 -5.44 7.27
C ALA A 111 0.98 -4.62 7.63
N LEU A 112 -0.07 -5.27 8.14
CA LEU A 112 -1.23 -4.59 8.66
C LEU A 112 -0.83 -3.58 9.75
N ASP A 113 -0.07 -4.02 10.75
CA ASP A 113 0.38 -3.17 11.84
C ASP A 113 1.24 -2.00 11.35
N HIS A 114 2.14 -2.25 10.40
CA HIS A 114 2.98 -1.21 9.81
C HIS A 114 2.16 -0.11 9.14
N LEU A 115 1.14 -0.49 8.36
CA LEU A 115 0.24 0.45 7.68
C LEU A 115 -0.69 1.18 8.67
N LEU A 116 -1.16 0.50 9.71
CA LEU A 116 -1.95 1.11 10.78
C LEU A 116 -1.14 2.19 11.51
N ASP A 117 0.14 1.92 11.82
CA ASP A 117 1.03 2.90 12.45
C ASP A 117 1.22 4.13 11.56
N ALA A 118 1.50 3.94 10.27
CA ALA A 118 1.66 5.04 9.32
C ALA A 118 0.37 5.90 9.25
N MET A 119 -0.79 5.25 9.15
CA MET A 119 -2.09 5.95 9.10
C MET A 119 -2.40 6.71 10.39
N LEU A 120 -2.12 6.11 11.56
CA LEU A 120 -2.32 6.76 12.85
C LEU A 120 -1.39 7.97 13.02
N LEU A 121 -0.14 7.92 12.53
CA LEU A 121 0.77 9.06 12.50
C LEU A 121 0.22 10.21 11.65
N ILE A 122 -0.34 9.92 10.46
CA ILE A 122 -0.97 10.93 9.61
C ILE A 122 -2.19 11.52 10.31
N CYS A 123 -3.09 10.68 10.81
CA CYS A 123 -4.31 11.15 11.47
C CYS A 123 -4.06 11.91 12.78
N SER A 124 -2.92 11.65 13.44
CA SER A 124 -2.51 12.36 14.65
C SER A 124 -1.70 13.62 14.38
N HIS A 125 -1.59 14.04 13.10
CA HIS A 125 -0.82 15.21 12.65
C HIS A 125 0.63 15.21 13.18
N ARG A 126 1.30 14.05 13.15
CA ARG A 126 2.67 13.88 13.66
C ARG A 126 3.76 14.15 12.62
N TYR A 127 3.40 14.30 11.36
CA TYR A 127 4.32 14.72 10.31
C TYR A 127 4.49 16.25 10.31
N HIS A 128 5.68 16.70 9.94
CA HIS A 128 6.05 18.12 9.93
C HIS A 128 6.69 18.49 8.59
N SER A 129 6.63 19.77 8.23
CA SER A 129 7.27 20.31 7.03
C SER A 129 6.84 19.57 5.75
N ASP A 130 7.77 18.96 5.02
CA ASP A 130 7.53 18.35 3.72
C ASP A 130 6.72 17.04 3.79
N ASP A 131 6.72 16.37 4.96
CA ASP A 131 6.04 15.09 5.13
C ASP A 131 4.53 15.26 5.40
N GLU A 132 4.11 16.43 5.87
CA GLU A 132 2.70 16.74 6.12
C GLU A 132 1.83 16.69 4.84
N PRO A 133 2.16 17.43 3.76
CA PRO A 133 1.40 17.33 2.51
C PRO A 133 1.51 15.94 1.87
N LEU A 134 2.64 15.27 2.05
CA LEU A 134 2.84 13.91 1.56
C LEU A 134 1.89 12.93 2.27
N GLY A 135 1.77 13.00 3.60
CA GLY A 135 0.81 12.22 4.38
C GLY A 135 -0.63 12.40 3.89
N LEU A 136 -1.03 13.64 3.63
CA LEU A 136 -2.36 13.95 3.08
C LEU A 136 -2.60 13.37 1.67
N ILE A 137 -1.56 13.23 0.86
CA ILE A 137 -1.65 12.66 -0.49
C ILE A 137 -1.78 11.14 -0.43
N ILE A 138 -0.97 10.47 0.39
CA ILE A 138 -0.89 9.00 0.39
C ILE A 138 -1.95 8.32 1.27
N ILE A 139 -2.58 9.04 2.21
CA ILE A 139 -3.50 8.42 3.16
C ILE A 139 -4.64 7.62 2.51
N PRO A 140 -5.22 8.01 1.36
CA PRO A 140 -6.23 7.18 0.70
C PRO A 140 -5.62 5.88 0.16
N THR A 141 -4.38 5.91 -0.34
CA THR A 141 -3.64 4.72 -0.80
C THR A 141 -3.38 3.75 0.36
N ILE A 142 -3.09 4.27 1.55
CA ILE A 142 -3.00 3.44 2.78
C ILE A 142 -4.36 2.82 3.11
N CYS A 143 -5.46 3.58 3.00
CA CYS A 143 -6.81 3.05 3.23
C CYS A 143 -7.17 1.93 2.25
N ASP A 144 -6.81 2.07 0.98
CA ASP A 144 -7.05 1.06 -0.06
C ASP A 144 -6.27 -0.22 0.24
N ALA A 145 -4.99 -0.10 0.59
CA ALA A 145 -4.14 -1.23 0.96
C ALA A 145 -4.66 -1.92 2.23
N LEU A 146 -5.02 -1.17 3.28
CA LEU A 146 -5.65 -1.73 4.48
C LEU A 146 -6.97 -2.43 4.15
N SER A 147 -7.82 -1.85 3.30
CA SER A 147 -9.07 -2.48 2.87
C SER A 147 -8.81 -3.78 2.12
N HIS A 148 -7.77 -3.84 1.30
CA HIS A 148 -7.34 -5.07 0.63
C HIS A 148 -6.92 -6.15 1.65
N LEU A 149 -6.14 -5.78 2.67
CA LEU A 149 -5.75 -6.70 3.75
C LEU A 149 -6.95 -7.14 4.62
N LEU A 150 -7.94 -6.29 4.82
CA LEU A 150 -9.13 -6.67 5.59
C LEU A 150 -10.08 -7.59 4.81
N LYS A 151 -10.05 -7.52 3.47
CA LYS A 151 -10.91 -8.31 2.58
C LYS A 151 -10.33 -9.69 2.27
N HIS A 152 -9.01 -9.79 2.16
CA HIS A 152 -8.32 -10.98 1.65
C HIS A 152 -7.59 -11.79 2.74
N ASN A 153 -8.02 -11.69 4.00
CA ASN A 153 -7.48 -12.51 5.08
C ASN A 153 -8.14 -13.90 5.15
N ASP A 154 -7.39 -14.85 5.71
CA ASP A 154 -7.91 -16.16 6.11
C ASP A 154 -8.63 -16.09 7.47
N ASP A 155 -9.36 -17.15 7.82
CA ASP A 155 -10.21 -17.18 9.02
C ASP A 155 -9.39 -17.07 10.33
N ASN A 156 -8.16 -17.60 10.35
CA ASN A 156 -7.29 -17.54 11.52
C ASN A 156 -6.76 -16.11 11.73
N THR A 157 -6.32 -15.48 10.66
CA THR A 157 -5.84 -14.10 10.61
C THR A 157 -6.97 -13.12 10.95
N SER A 158 -8.18 -13.38 10.45
CA SER A 158 -9.38 -12.60 10.78
C SER A 158 -9.66 -12.53 12.28
N ALA A 159 -9.51 -13.66 12.99
CA ALA A 159 -9.70 -13.70 14.44
C ALA A 159 -8.72 -12.80 15.19
N TYR A 160 -7.46 -12.77 14.75
CA TYR A 160 -6.45 -11.87 15.32
C TYR A 160 -6.75 -10.41 15.01
N ILE A 161 -7.08 -10.09 13.74
CA ILE A 161 -7.39 -8.74 13.27
C ILE A 161 -8.50 -8.10 14.11
N ARG A 162 -9.55 -8.85 14.46
CA ARG A 162 -10.63 -8.35 15.34
C ARG A 162 -10.13 -7.88 16.70
N THR A 163 -9.12 -8.56 17.25
CA THR A 163 -8.56 -8.23 18.57
C THR A 163 -7.47 -7.16 18.52
N ASN A 164 -7.10 -6.69 17.32
CA ASN A 164 -6.01 -5.73 17.15
C ASN A 164 -6.40 -4.35 17.72
N PRO A 165 -5.71 -3.85 18.76
CA PRO A 165 -6.05 -2.59 19.41
C PRO A 165 -5.78 -1.37 18.51
N LYS A 166 -4.81 -1.43 17.59
CA LYS A 166 -4.51 -0.35 16.64
C LYS A 166 -5.64 -0.18 15.63
N LEU A 167 -6.23 -1.29 15.19
CA LEU A 167 -7.39 -1.26 14.29
C LEU A 167 -8.59 -0.58 14.96
N LEU A 168 -8.85 -0.90 16.23
CA LEU A 168 -9.90 -0.25 17.02
C LEU A 168 -9.62 1.24 17.25
N ALA A 169 -8.37 1.59 17.58
CA ALA A 169 -7.96 2.99 17.72
C ALA A 169 -8.16 3.77 16.42
N LEU A 170 -7.76 3.19 15.28
CA LEU A 170 -7.96 3.78 13.96
C LEU A 170 -9.45 3.96 13.64
N ARG A 171 -10.29 2.97 13.95
CA ARG A 171 -11.75 3.08 13.78
C ARG A 171 -12.31 4.30 14.51
N ASN A 172 -11.92 4.50 15.77
CA ASN A 172 -12.36 5.65 16.56
C ASN A 172 -11.90 6.99 15.97
N VAL A 173 -10.65 7.04 15.48
CA VAL A 173 -10.09 8.22 14.81
C VAL A 173 -10.83 8.52 13.50
N LEU A 174 -11.11 7.51 12.68
CA LEU A 174 -11.84 7.69 11.43
C LEU A 174 -13.29 8.13 11.67
N GLN A 175 -13.92 7.65 12.74
CA GLN A 175 -15.26 8.08 13.14
C GLN A 175 -15.28 9.54 13.63
N SER A 176 -14.26 9.98 14.37
CA SER A 176 -14.17 11.37 14.85
C SER A 176 -13.83 12.36 13.73
N LEU A 177 -13.19 11.90 12.66
CA LEU A 177 -12.92 12.67 11.44
C LEU A 177 -14.15 12.81 10.53
N ARG A 178 -15.28 12.16 10.82
CA ARG A 178 -16.52 12.39 10.05
C ARG A 178 -16.96 13.85 10.20
N PRO A 179 -17.63 14.43 9.19
CA PRO A 179 -18.04 15.83 9.21
C PRO A 179 -19.06 16.06 10.34
N ASN A 180 -18.58 16.47 11.50
CA ASN A 180 -19.37 17.12 12.54
C ASN A 180 -19.09 18.63 12.47
N GLU A 181 -20.14 19.44 12.57
CA GLU A 181 -20.18 20.87 12.22
C GLU A 181 -19.33 21.81 13.11
N THR A 182 -18.51 21.30 14.03
CA THR A 182 -18.12 22.07 15.23
C THR A 182 -16.65 22.42 15.43
N SER A 183 -15.71 22.10 14.53
CA SER A 183 -14.34 22.64 14.66
C SER A 183 -13.86 23.39 13.41
N VAL A 184 -13.85 24.72 13.54
CA VAL A 184 -13.74 25.70 12.44
C VAL A 184 -12.30 26.05 12.04
N ASN A 185 -11.24 25.58 12.70
CA ASN A 185 -9.94 26.26 12.52
C ASN A 185 -8.68 25.42 12.28
N ASP A 186 -8.79 24.15 11.89
CA ASP A 186 -7.61 23.39 11.49
C ASP A 186 -7.65 22.98 10.02
N ARG A 187 -6.86 23.73 9.21
CA ARG A 187 -6.71 23.52 7.76
C ARG A 187 -6.23 22.11 7.43
N TYR A 188 -5.35 21.53 8.25
CA TYR A 188 -4.84 20.18 8.05
C TYR A 188 -5.97 19.17 8.15
N PHE A 189 -6.76 19.22 9.23
CA PHE A 189 -7.89 18.31 9.41
C PHE A 189 -8.98 18.53 8.35
N THR A 190 -9.22 19.76 7.88
CA THR A 190 -10.14 19.99 6.75
C THR A 190 -9.68 19.24 5.49
N LEU A 191 -8.39 19.32 5.14
CA LEU A 191 -7.83 18.62 3.99
C LEU A 191 -7.83 17.09 4.18
N LEU A 192 -7.47 16.63 5.38
CA LEU A 192 -7.48 15.22 5.76
C LEU A 192 -8.88 14.61 5.59
N ARG A 193 -9.91 15.26 6.16
CA ARG A 193 -11.31 14.82 6.03
C ARG A 193 -11.73 14.75 4.56
N ARG A 194 -11.39 15.77 3.77
CA ARG A 194 -11.72 15.82 2.33
C ARG A 194 -11.08 14.65 1.58
N ARG A 195 -9.81 14.32 1.87
CA ARG A 195 -9.10 13.20 1.24
C ARG A 195 -9.61 11.84 1.68
N LEU A 196 -10.08 11.72 2.92
CA LEU A 196 -10.58 10.47 3.49
C LEU A 196 -12.06 10.18 3.23
N THR A 197 -12.85 11.14 2.72
CA THR A 197 -14.32 11.06 2.75
C THR A 197 -14.86 9.75 2.14
N SER A 198 -14.37 9.34 0.97
CA SER A 198 -14.81 8.11 0.29
C SER A 198 -14.09 6.86 0.83
N THR A 199 -12.77 6.92 0.99
CA THR A 199 -11.92 5.77 1.33
C THR A 199 -12.06 5.34 2.79
N ALA A 200 -12.18 6.29 3.73
CA ALA A 200 -12.42 5.97 5.14
C ALA A 200 -13.79 5.33 5.36
N ALA A 201 -14.82 5.74 4.60
CA ALA A 201 -16.12 5.10 4.67
C ALA A 201 -16.07 3.64 4.21
N GLY A 202 -15.34 3.35 3.12
CA GLY A 202 -15.09 2.00 2.66
C GLY A 202 -14.33 1.17 3.69
N LEU A 203 -13.23 1.71 4.23
CA LEU A 203 -12.41 1.04 5.24
C LEU A 203 -13.20 0.74 6.52
N LEU A 204 -13.99 1.69 7.02
CA LEU A 204 -14.85 1.49 8.20
C LEU A 204 -15.86 0.36 7.98
N ARG A 205 -16.48 0.27 6.80
CA ARG A 205 -17.39 -0.84 6.47
C ARG A 205 -16.66 -2.19 6.49
N GLN A 206 -15.42 -2.26 5.98
CA GLN A 206 -14.61 -3.48 6.00
C GLN A 206 -14.19 -3.87 7.42
N MET A 207 -13.91 -2.89 8.28
CA MET A 207 -13.66 -3.14 9.70
C MET A 207 -14.92 -3.72 10.36
N ASP A 208 -16.07 -3.06 10.21
CA ASP A 208 -17.34 -3.48 10.81
C ASP A 208 -17.75 -4.90 10.35
N SER A 209 -17.59 -5.24 9.06
CA SER A 209 -17.88 -6.59 8.55
C SER A 209 -17.00 -7.68 9.16
N ASN A 210 -15.76 -7.35 9.53
CA ASN A 210 -14.87 -8.30 10.21
C ASN A 210 -15.29 -8.53 11.67
N TYR A 211 -15.93 -7.56 12.33
CA TYR A 211 -16.41 -7.66 13.71
C TYR A 211 -17.73 -8.41 13.85
N ASP A 212 -18.66 -8.24 12.90
CA ASP A 212 -20.04 -8.76 13.04
C ASP A 212 -20.20 -10.28 12.82
N GLY A 213 -19.17 -10.99 12.37
CA GLY A 213 -19.10 -12.46 12.43
C GLY A 213 -20.29 -13.23 11.80
N GLY A 214 -21.06 -12.63 10.90
CA GLY A 214 -22.34 -13.16 10.43
C GLY A 214 -22.35 -13.56 8.95
N ALA A 215 -22.21 -14.87 8.69
CA ALA A 215 -22.89 -15.62 7.62
C ALA A 215 -23.07 -14.96 6.23
N HIS A 216 -21.99 -14.58 5.55
CA HIS A 216 -22.02 -14.54 4.09
C HIS A 216 -21.19 -15.68 3.51
N VAL A 217 -21.91 -16.63 2.92
CA VAL A 217 -21.44 -17.70 2.05
C VAL A 217 -20.28 -17.19 1.19
N ARG A 218 -19.04 -17.59 1.52
CA ARG A 218 -17.92 -17.55 0.58
C ARG A 218 -18.22 -18.59 -0.49
N ILE A 219 -18.94 -18.19 -1.53
CA ILE A 219 -18.99 -18.99 -2.76
C ILE A 219 -17.55 -19.06 -3.25
N ALA A 220 -16.94 -20.23 -3.09
CA ALA A 220 -15.76 -20.59 -3.83
C ALA A 220 -16.15 -20.59 -5.32
N ALA A 221 -15.95 -19.45 -5.98
CA ALA A 221 -16.02 -19.35 -7.43
C ALA A 221 -14.59 -19.14 -7.94
N SER A 222 -14.06 -20.23 -8.44
CA SER A 222 -13.02 -20.30 -9.47
C SER A 222 -12.95 -19.04 -10.36
N ALA A 223 -11.72 -18.54 -10.51
CA ALA A 223 -11.20 -17.73 -11.60
C ALA A 223 -12.20 -17.41 -12.73
N ILE A 224 -12.76 -16.20 -12.70
CA ILE A 224 -13.05 -15.44 -13.92
C ILE A 224 -12.55 -14.01 -13.69
N SER A 225 -11.68 -13.61 -14.60
CA SER A 225 -11.14 -12.27 -14.81
C SER A 225 -12.25 -11.22 -14.92
N GLU A 226 -12.66 -10.65 -13.79
CA GLU A 226 -13.27 -9.33 -13.77
C GLU A 226 -12.13 -8.32 -13.57
N ASN A 227 -11.82 -7.55 -14.62
CA ASN A 227 -10.96 -6.38 -14.48
C ASN A 227 -11.57 -5.47 -13.42
N PRO A 228 -10.90 -5.23 -12.28
CA PRO A 228 -11.43 -4.32 -11.29
C PRO A 228 -11.26 -2.91 -11.87
N SER A 229 -12.36 -2.33 -12.36
CA SER A 229 -12.49 -0.88 -12.53
C SER A 229 -12.57 -0.22 -11.16
N GLY A 230 -11.47 -0.35 -10.39
CA GLY A 230 -11.24 0.48 -9.21
C GLY A 230 -11.04 1.94 -9.64
N PRO A 231 -11.15 2.90 -8.71
CA PRO A 231 -10.81 4.30 -8.99
C PRO A 231 -9.44 4.33 -9.64
N GLY A 232 -9.37 4.86 -10.86
CA GLY A 232 -8.15 4.85 -11.66
C GLY A 232 -7.05 5.56 -10.88
N HIS A 233 -6.03 4.84 -10.46
CA HIS A 233 -4.95 5.46 -9.70
C HIS A 233 -3.89 6.02 -10.66
N GLU A 234 -3.40 7.22 -10.35
CA GLU A 234 -2.41 7.94 -11.15
C GLU A 234 -1.03 7.91 -10.47
N LEU A 235 0.02 7.77 -11.28
CA LEU A 235 1.41 7.87 -10.85
C LEU A 235 1.86 9.33 -10.98
N MET A 236 2.14 9.97 -9.85
CA MET A 236 2.61 11.34 -9.81
C MET A 236 4.11 11.38 -9.50
N PHE A 237 4.87 12.10 -10.32
CA PHE A 237 6.27 12.41 -10.03
C PHE A 237 6.35 13.58 -9.06
N CYS A 238 7.09 13.40 -7.96
CA CYS A 238 7.34 14.45 -6.99
C CYS A 238 8.85 14.61 -6.79
N ARG A 239 9.33 15.85 -6.64
CA ARG A 239 10.73 16.12 -6.29
C ARG A 239 10.76 16.78 -4.92
N LEU A 240 11.30 16.07 -3.93
CA LEU A 240 11.42 16.52 -2.54
C LEU A 240 12.88 16.43 -2.11
N ASN A 241 13.39 17.50 -1.50
CA ASN A 241 14.80 17.58 -1.05
C ASN A 241 15.83 17.21 -2.14
N GLY A 242 15.57 17.65 -3.38
CA GLY A 242 16.43 17.39 -4.53
C GLY A 242 16.33 15.97 -5.12
N THR A 243 15.67 15.04 -4.42
CA THR A 243 15.46 13.65 -4.82
C THR A 243 14.11 13.49 -5.51
N SER A 244 14.06 12.68 -6.57
CA SER A 244 12.81 12.37 -7.25
C SER A 244 12.18 11.14 -6.61
N HIS A 245 10.88 11.21 -6.34
CA HIS A 245 10.04 10.18 -5.75
C HIS A 245 8.82 9.92 -6.64
N LEU A 246 8.29 8.71 -6.55
CA LEU A 246 7.09 8.32 -7.26
C LEU A 246 5.94 8.13 -6.25
N LEU A 247 4.91 8.95 -6.40
CA LEU A 247 3.74 8.89 -5.54
C LEU A 247 2.59 8.26 -6.29
N PHE A 248 1.79 7.48 -5.57
CA PHE A 248 0.59 6.90 -6.11
C PHE A 248 -0.62 7.61 -5.51
N VAL A 249 -1.39 8.26 -6.37
CA VAL A 249 -2.53 9.07 -5.96
C VAL A 249 -3.79 8.44 -6.55
N PRO A 250 -4.82 8.14 -5.75
CA PRO A 250 -6.10 7.71 -6.32
C PRO A 250 -6.65 8.83 -7.19
N GLY A 251 -7.06 8.49 -8.41
CA GLY A 251 -7.65 9.44 -9.34
C GLY A 251 -8.93 10.02 -8.74
N THR A 252 -9.08 11.32 -8.86
CA THR A 252 -10.31 12.00 -8.50
C THR A 252 -11.32 11.75 -9.61
N SER A 253 -12.32 10.91 -9.35
CA SER A 253 -13.53 10.88 -10.18
C SER A 253 -14.22 12.24 -10.01
N GLU A 254 -14.05 13.14 -10.96
CA GLU A 254 -14.87 14.35 -11.10
C GLU A 254 -16.28 14.01 -11.60
#